data_AF-A0A3S0X9H8-F1
#
_entry.id   AF-A0A3S0X9H8-F1
#
_cell.length_a   1.000
_cell.length_b   1.000
_cell.length_c   1.000
_cell.angle_alpha   90.00
_cell.angle_beta   90.00
_cell.angle_gamma   90.00
#
_symmetry.space_group_name_H-M   'P 1'
#
loop_
_entity.id
_entity.type
_entity.pdbx_description
1 polymer ?
#
loop_
_entity_poly.entity_id
_entity_poly.type
_entity_poly.pdbx_seq_one_letter_code
_entity_poly.pdbx_strand_id
1 'polypeptide(L)'
;MRRNTVTFDDHTYLLCPTSNPADLQRAVVASVTSGVGFVDVDVAGERTMSVLVTDRMSVIFESEEFEEPIPFIGPENSLAAQEFDLMWS
;
A
#
# COMPACT_ATOMS: atom_id res chain seq x y z
N MET A 1 1.92 -5.49 8.03
CA MET A 1 1.79 -5.10 6.60
C MET A 1 2.17 -3.63 6.44
N ARG A 2 2.57 -3.21 5.23
CA ARG A 2 2.92 -1.81 4.94
C ARG A 2 1.96 -1.21 3.92
N ARG A 3 1.36 -0.08 4.27
CA ARG A 3 0.49 0.73 3.41
C ARG A 3 1.30 1.91 2.89
N ASN A 4 1.39 2.06 1.58
CA ASN A 4 2.02 3.22 0.96
C ASN A 4 0.97 4.05 0.25
N THR A 5 0.97 5.35 0.48
CA THR A 5 0.10 6.31 -0.21
C THR A 5 0.95 7.36 -0.90
N VAL A 6 0.43 7.89 -2.01
CA VAL A 6 0.98 9.06 -2.69
C VAL A 6 -0.14 10.09 -2.82
N THR A 7 0.17 11.34 -2.49
CA THR A 7 -0.74 12.46 -2.66
C THR A 7 -0.17 13.39 -3.73
N PHE A 8 -0.95 13.63 -4.78
CA PHE A 8 -0.68 14.64 -5.81
C PHE A 8 -1.63 15.81 -5.58
N ASP A 9 -1.08 16.96 -5.21
CA ASP A 9 -1.81 18.13 -4.70
C ASP A 9 -2.77 17.75 -3.56
N ASP A 10 -4.07 17.60 -3.85
CA ASP A 10 -5.11 17.25 -2.88
C ASP A 10 -5.71 15.85 -3.08
N HIS A 11 -5.15 15.04 -3.99
CA HIS A 11 -5.65 13.71 -4.33
C HIS A 11 -4.71 12.63 -3.82
N THR A 12 -5.17 11.90 -2.80
CA THR A 12 -4.44 10.76 -2.21
C THR A 12 -4.84 9.46 -2.88
N TYR A 13 -3.83 8.68 -3.27
CA TYR A 13 -3.97 7.38 -3.87
C TYR A 13 -3.25 6.33 -3.04
N LEU A 14 -3.90 5.19 -2.87
CA LEU A 14 -3.30 4.00 -2.28
C LEU A 14 -2.47 3.27 -3.35
N LEU A 15 -1.17 3.10 -3.10
CA LEU A 15 -0.28 2.41 -4.03
C LEU A 15 -0.52 0.90 -4.02
N CYS A 16 -0.28 0.26 -5.17
CA CYS A 16 -0.30 -1.19 -5.25
C CYS A 16 0.75 -1.80 -4.30
N PRO A 17 0.40 -2.84 -3.51
CA PRO A 17 1.33 -3.45 -2.54
C PRO A 17 2.61 -4.02 -3.15
N THR A 18 2.56 -4.40 -4.43
CA THR A 18 3.71 -4.95 -5.17
C THR A 18 4.59 -3.87 -5.79
N SER A 19 4.12 -2.63 -5.84
CA SER A 19 4.86 -1.52 -6.44
C SER A 19 5.85 -0.93 -5.45
N ASN A 20 7.04 -0.59 -5.95
CA ASN A 20 8.09 0.00 -5.15
C ASN A 20 7.93 1.54 -5.10
N PRO A 21 7.61 2.15 -3.94
CA PRO A 21 7.43 3.59 -3.85
C PRO A 21 8.70 4.38 -4.20
N ALA A 22 9.90 3.80 -4.02
CA ALA A 22 11.15 4.46 -4.35
C ALA A 22 11.34 4.66 -5.87
N ASP A 23 10.83 3.73 -6.69
CA ASP A 23 10.91 3.84 -8.14
C ASP A 23 9.96 4.92 -8.67
N LEU A 24 8.75 4.98 -8.09
CA LEU A 24 7.80 6.06 -8.36
C LEU A 24 8.39 7.43 -7.97
N GLN A 25 9.02 7.52 -6.80
CA GLN A 25 9.64 8.75 -6.32
C GLN A 25 10.77 9.22 -7.27
N ARG A 26 11.58 8.30 -7.79
CA ARG A 26 12.60 8.61 -8.81
C ARG A 26 11.98 9.11 -10.11
N ALA A 27 10.90 8.49 -10.58
CA ALA A 27 10.21 8.92 -11.80
C ALA A 27 9.60 10.33 -11.67
N VAL A 28 9.01 10.64 -10.51
CA VAL A 28 8.51 11.98 -10.18
C VAL A 28 9.65 13.01 -10.19
N VAL A 29 10.76 12.74 -9.50
CA VAL A 29 11.91 13.65 -9.45
C VAL A 29 12.51 13.88 -10.84
N ALA A 30 12.64 12.81 -11.64
CA ALA A 30 13.14 12.92 -13.01
C ALA A 30 12.22 13.81 -13.87
N SER A 31 10.90 13.64 -13.77
CA SER A 31 9.90 14.42 -14.51
C SER A 31 9.87 15.89 -14.12
N VAL A 32 10.01 16.19 -12.83
CA VAL A 32 10.14 17.57 -12.34
C VAL A 32 11.44 18.20 -12.82
N THR A 33 12.55 17.45 -12.80
CA THR A 33 13.87 17.94 -13.25
C THR A 33 13.88 18.27 -14.74
N SER A 34 13.10 17.54 -15.57
CA SER A 34 12.90 17.86 -16.99
C SER A 34 11.90 19.00 -17.24
N GLY A 35 11.29 19.57 -16.19
CA GLY A 35 10.32 20.67 -16.22
C GLY A 35 8.86 20.21 -16.31
N VAL A 36 8.61 19.11 -17.01
CA VAL A 36 7.30 18.44 -17.07
C VAL A 36 7.47 16.99 -17.51
N GLY A 37 6.61 16.09 -17.03
CA GLY A 37 6.60 14.70 -17.48
C GLY A 37 5.35 13.95 -17.03
N PHE A 38 5.02 12.87 -17.74
CA PHE A 38 4.01 11.92 -17.29
C PHE A 38 4.69 10.81 -16.49
N VAL A 39 4.09 10.48 -15.34
CA VAL A 39 4.52 9.38 -14.49
C VAL A 39 3.38 8.40 -14.35
N ASP A 40 3.66 7.12 -14.63
CA ASP A 40 2.70 6.04 -14.41
C ASP A 40 2.72 5.62 -12.94
N VAL A 41 1.53 5.50 -12.36
CA VAL A 41 1.30 5.20 -10.95
C VAL A 41 0.41 3.97 -10.86
N ASP A 42 0.94 2.91 -10.27
CA ASP A 42 0.18 1.71 -9.95
C ASP A 42 -0.53 1.89 -8.62
N VAL A 43 -1.86 1.94 -8.67
CA VAL A 43 -2.72 2.07 -7.50
C VAL A 43 -3.37 0.74 -7.14
N ALA A 44 -3.84 0.64 -5.90
CA ALA A 44 -4.51 -0.56 -5.41
C ALA A 44 -5.69 -0.97 -6.30
N GLY A 45 -5.86 -2.29 -6.47
CA GLY A 45 -6.83 -2.87 -7.41
C GLY A 45 -6.29 -3.06 -8.83
N GLU A 46 -4.95 -3.15 -8.99
CA GLU A 46 -4.25 -3.43 -10.25
C GLU A 46 -4.58 -2.43 -11.37
N ARG A 47 -4.68 -1.15 -11.02
CA ARG A 47 -4.93 -0.07 -11.97
C ARG A 47 -3.68 0.78 -12.10
N THR A 48 -3.36 1.14 -13.34
CA THR A 48 -2.32 2.12 -13.63
C THR A 48 -2.97 3.43 -14.07
N MET A 49 -2.51 4.54 -13.52
CA MET A 49 -2.89 5.88 -13.96
C MET A 49 -1.66 6.67 -14.38
N SER A 50 -1.77 7.44 -15.46
CA SER A 50 -0.70 8.36 -15.88
C SER A 50 -0.99 9.75 -15.33
N VAL A 51 -0.08 10.30 -14.53
CA VAL A 51 -0.20 11.62 -13.89
C VAL A 51 0.77 12.59 -14.55
N LEU A 52 0.28 13.75 -14.98
CA LEU A 52 1.13 14.84 -15.44
C LEU A 52 1.76 15.53 -14.23
N VAL A 53 3.07 15.39 -14.08
CA VAL A 53 3.85 16.00 -13.00
C VAL A 53 4.56 17.24 -13.52
N THR A 54 4.48 18.33 -12.75
CA THR A 54 5.14 19.62 -13.04
C THR A 54 5.91 20.09 -11.82
N ASP A 55 6.79 21.08 -12.00
CA ASP A 55 7.56 21.74 -10.93
C ASP A 55 6.71 22.47 -9.87
N ARG A 56 5.41 22.68 -10.15
CA ARG A 56 4.45 23.33 -9.25
C ARG A 56 3.57 22.36 -8.47
N MET A 57 3.61 21.07 -8.80
CA MET A 57 2.78 20.05 -8.17
C MET A 57 3.39 19.64 -6.83
N SER A 58 2.57 19.59 -5.78
CA SER A 58 2.98 19.01 -4.50
C SER A 58 2.84 17.50 -4.56
N VAL A 59 3.91 16.77 -4.21
CA VAL A 59 3.88 15.30 -4.15
C VAL A 59 4.35 14.83 -2.78
N ILE A 60 3.48 14.13 -2.06
CA ILE A 60 3.75 13.62 -0.71
C ILE A 60 3.68 12.09 -0.74
N PHE A 61 4.72 11.45 -0.22
CA PHE A 61 4.77 9.99 -0.04
C PHE A 61 4.65 9.68 1.43
N GLU A 62 3.70 8.81 1.78
CA GLU A 62 3.50 8.36 3.15
C GLU A 62 3.58 6.83 3.19
N SER A 63 4.12 6.32 4.29
CA SER A 63 4.26 4.89 4.55
C SER A 63 3.83 4.62 5.97
N GLU A 64 2.87 3.72 6.13
CA GLU A 64 2.35 3.32 7.42
C GLU A 64 2.52 1.82 7.59
N GLU A 65 3.15 1.43 8.69
CA GLU A 65 3.20 0.03 9.11
C GLU A 65 2.02 -0.24 10.03
N PHE A 66 1.26 -1.29 9.74
CA PHE A 66 0.15 -1.73 10.56
C PHE A 66 0.30 -3.23 10.86
N GLU A 67 0.06 -3.60 12.11
CA GLU A 67 -0.08 -4.99 12.52
C GLU A 67 -1.46 -5.48 12.08
N GLU A 68 -1.51 -6.64 11.40
CA GLU A 68 -2.80 -7.31 11.25
C GLU A 68 -3.27 -7.72 12.64
N PRO A 69 -4.52 -7.40 13.05
CA PRO A 69 -5.05 -7.93 14.28
C PRO A 69 -5.03 -9.45 14.16
N ILE A 70 -4.25 -10.10 15.03
CA ILE A 70 -4.28 -11.56 15.20
C ILE A 70 -5.75 -11.91 15.45
N PRO A 71 -6.40 -12.74 14.60
CA PRO A 71 -7.76 -13.16 14.88
C PRO A 71 -7.74 -13.82 16.26
N PHE A 72 -8.53 -13.28 17.18
CA PHE A 72 -8.71 -13.90 18.49
C PHE A 72 -9.34 -15.27 18.25
N ILE A 73 -8.50 -16.32 18.27
CA ILE A 73 -8.97 -17.69 18.34
C ILE A 73 -9.43 -17.88 19.77
N GLY A 74 -10.72 -17.58 20.02
CA GLY A 74 -11.37 -17.97 21.27
C GLY A 74 -11.22 -19.47 21.51
N PRO A 75 -11.28 -19.93 22.77
CA PRO A 75 -11.10 -21.34 23.10
C PRO A 75 -12.05 -22.26 22.33
N GLU A 76 -13.22 -21.77 21.90
CA GLU A 76 -14.16 -22.51 21.06
C GLU A 76 -13.66 -22.85 19.64
N ASN A 77 -12.64 -22.15 19.13
CA ASN A 77 -12.07 -22.34 17.78
C ASN A 77 -10.63 -22.87 17.80
N SER A 78 -10.12 -23.27 18.97
CA SER A 78 -8.79 -23.87 19.10
C SER A 78 -8.82 -25.32 18.65
N LEU A 79 -7.97 -25.69 17.67
CA LEU A 79 -7.75 -27.09 17.27
C LEU A 79 -7.34 -27.96 18.48
N ALA A 80 -6.62 -27.39 19.44
CA ALA A 80 -6.24 -28.08 20.67
C ALA A 80 -7.44 -28.38 21.60
N ALA A 81 -8.53 -27.61 21.52
CA ALA A 81 -9.77 -27.90 22.24
C ALA A 81 -10.59 -29.01 21.55
N GLN A 82 -10.52 -29.10 20.22
CA GLN A 82 -11.20 -30.15 19.45
C GLN A 82 -10.53 -31.52 19.60
N GLU A 83 -9.19 -31.58 19.75
CA GLU A 83 -8.48 -32.85 19.99
C GLU A 83 -8.73 -33.45 21.39
N PHE A 84 -9.03 -32.63 22.39
CA PHE A 84 -9.26 -33.11 23.76
C PHE A 84 -10.61 -33.82 23.91
N ASP A 85 -11.64 -33.41 23.16
CA ASP A 85 -13.00 -33.95 23.23
C ASP A 85 -13.13 -35.32 22.52
N LEU A 86 -12.26 -35.58 21.53
CA LEU A 86 -12.18 -36.85 20.80
C LEU A 86 -11.43 -37.96 21.55
N MET A 87 -10.65 -37.63 22.59
CA MET A 87 -9.91 -38.62 23.39
C MET A 87 -10.72 -39.21 24.54
N TRP A 88 -11.88 -38.64 24.88
CA TRP A 88 -12.72 -39.07 26.00
C TRP A 88 -14.18 -39.37 25.64
N SER A 89 -14.49 -39.50 24.34
CA SER A 89 -15.79 -39.97 23.82
C SER A 89 -15.79 -41.45 23.48
#